data_AF-A0A4P6LVX5-F1
#
_entry.id   AF-A0A4P6LVX5-F1
#
_cell.length_a   1.000
_cell.length_b   1.000
_cell.length_c   1.000
_cell.angle_alpha   90.00
_cell.angle_beta   90.00
_cell.angle_gamma   90.00
#
_symmetry.space_group_name_H-M   'P 1'
#
loop_
_entity.id
_entity.type
_entity.pdbx_description
1 polymer ?
#
loop_
_entity_poly.entity_id
_entity_poly.type
_entity_poly.pdbx_seq_one_letter_code
_entity_poly.pdbx_strand_id
1 'polypeptide(L)'
;MVRNGSGCPDPTYEQALPAIRREENIRAREKRYGVKRGETVHIIIDIKDEGRRTVKVSRRMQVVNLYEHHILLRHKTGACESYQYNEFLQILDRR
;
A
#
# COMPACT_ATOMS: atom_id res chain seq x y z
N MET A 1 35.42 -7.65 -8.29
CA MET A 1 35.16 -7.78 -6.83
C MET A 1 36.14 -6.86 -6.13
N VAL A 2 35.67 -5.76 -5.53
CA VAL A 2 36.52 -4.82 -4.81
C VAL A 2 36.70 -5.34 -3.38
N ARG A 3 37.94 -5.60 -2.98
CA ARG A 3 38.32 -6.07 -1.65
C ARG A 3 38.84 -4.89 -0.84
N ASN A 4 38.25 -4.61 0.32
CA ASN A 4 38.88 -3.78 1.34
C ASN A 4 39.74 -4.68 2.24
N GLY A 5 40.93 -4.20 2.59
CA GLY A 5 42.03 -4.94 3.22
C GLY A 5 41.86 -5.30 4.71
N SER A 6 40.64 -5.57 5.16
CA SER A 6 40.36 -6.11 6.50
C SER A 6 39.47 -7.32 6.30
N GLY A 7 39.98 -8.53 6.57
CA GLY A 7 39.40 -9.83 6.19
C GLY A 7 38.04 -10.20 6.80
N CYS A 8 37.22 -9.23 7.21
CA CYS A 8 35.80 -9.42 7.46
C CYS A 8 35.03 -9.09 6.17
N PRO A 9 34.34 -10.05 5.52
CA PRO A 9 33.35 -9.70 4.52
C PRO A 9 32.23 -8.94 5.24
N ASP A 10 32.08 -7.64 5.00
CA ASP A 10 30.93 -6.88 5.49
C ASP A 10 29.63 -7.58 5.01
N PRO A 11 28.85 -8.20 5.91
CA PRO A 11 27.58 -8.83 5.52
C PRO A 11 26.54 -7.78 5.08
N THR A 12 26.87 -6.51 5.25
CA THR A 12 26.01 -5.34 5.06
C THR A 12 25.74 -5.03 3.59
N TYR A 13 26.64 -5.36 2.65
CA TYR A 13 26.42 -5.04 1.23
C TYR A 13 25.40 -5.98 0.57
N GLU A 14 25.49 -7.28 0.82
CA GLU A 14 24.54 -8.26 0.26
C GLU A 14 23.13 -8.14 0.87
N GLN A 15 23.01 -7.66 2.11
CA GLN A 15 21.73 -7.40 2.76
C GLN A 15 21.12 -6.03 2.42
N ALA A 16 21.94 -5.03 2.08
CA ALA A 16 21.45 -3.69 1.71
C ALA A 16 20.79 -3.65 0.32
N LEU A 17 21.30 -4.42 -0.65
CA LEU A 17 20.75 -4.50 -2.01
C LEU A 17 19.27 -4.93 -2.06
N PRO A 18 18.82 -5.99 -1.36
CA PRO A 18 17.41 -6.37 -1.34
C PRO A 18 16.54 -5.34 -0.59
N ALA A 19 17.07 -4.64 0.41
CA ALA A 19 16.34 -3.58 1.10
C ALA A 19 16.09 -2.36 0.19
N ILE A 20 17.11 -1.93 -0.57
CA ILE A 20 17.00 -0.82 -1.55
C ILE A 20 16.00 -1.17 -2.65
N ARG A 21 16.08 -2.39 -3.20
CA ARG A 21 15.14 -2.88 -4.22
C ARG A 21 13.69 -2.91 -3.71
N ARG A 22 13.48 -3.29 -2.44
CA ARG A 22 12.14 -3.29 -1.83
C ARG A 22 11.56 -1.88 -1.72
N GLU A 23 12.35 -0.91 -1.28
CA GLU A 23 11.89 0.48 -1.16
C GLU A 23 11.62 1.12 -2.52
N GLU A 24 12.48 0.87 -3.51
CA GLU A 24 12.30 1.37 -4.87
C GLU A 24 11.02 0.79 -5.52
N ASN A 25 10.74 -0.49 -5.28
CA ASN A 25 9.49 -1.13 -5.69
C ASN A 25 8.26 -0.50 -5.02
N ILE A 26 8.35 -0.13 -3.74
CA ILE A 26 7.27 0.57 -3.04
C ILE A 26 7.05 1.94 -3.70
N ARG A 27 8.10 2.73 -3.93
CA ARG A 27 7.99 4.05 -4.59
C ARG A 27 7.42 3.95 -6.01
N ALA A 28 7.82 2.93 -6.77
CA ALA A 28 7.27 2.67 -8.10
C ALA A 28 5.77 2.35 -8.04
N ARG A 29 5.33 1.57 -7.03
CA ARG A 29 3.91 1.28 -6.79
C ARG A 29 3.14 2.51 -6.34
N GLU A 30 3.70 3.32 -5.43
CA GLU A 30 3.11 4.58 -5.01
C GLU A 30 2.86 5.50 -6.20
N LYS A 31 3.84 5.62 -7.11
CA LYS A 31 3.71 6.40 -8.35
C LYS A 31 2.69 5.79 -9.32
N ARG A 32 2.62 4.46 -9.43
CA ARG A 32 1.71 3.76 -10.36
C ARG A 32 0.24 3.93 -9.95
N TYR A 33 -0.05 3.81 -8.66
CA TYR A 33 -1.42 3.86 -8.14
C TYR A 33 -1.81 5.24 -7.61
N GLY A 34 -0.86 6.18 -7.52
CA GLY A 34 -1.09 7.56 -7.09
C GLY A 34 -1.41 7.68 -5.60
N VAL A 35 -0.86 6.80 -4.77
CA VAL A 35 -1.11 6.76 -3.32
C VAL A 35 0.20 6.60 -2.57
N LYS A 36 0.35 7.29 -1.43
CA LYS A 36 1.54 7.15 -0.59
C LYS A 36 1.24 6.36 0.69
N ARG A 37 2.24 5.64 1.22
CA ARG A 37 2.13 5.06 2.57
C ARG A 37 1.96 6.18 3.61
N GLY A 38 1.02 5.97 4.53
CA GLY A 38 0.63 6.93 5.56
C GLY A 38 -0.44 7.93 5.11
N GLU A 39 -0.74 8.02 3.82
CA GLU A 39 -1.75 8.94 3.27
C GLU A 39 -3.17 8.51 3.67
N THR A 40 -4.05 9.48 3.90
CA THR A 40 -5.49 9.20 4.12
C THR A 40 -6.25 9.38 2.82
N VAL A 41 -6.82 8.29 2.33
CA VAL A 41 -7.63 8.23 1.11
C VAL A 41 -9.12 8.17 1.45
N HIS A 42 -9.95 8.65 0.52
CA HIS A 42 -11.40 8.53 0.58
C HIS A 42 -11.84 7.41 -0.36
N ILE A 43 -12.55 6.42 0.16
CA ILE A 43 -13.11 5.32 -0.64
C ILE A 43 -14.64 5.35 -0.55
N ILE A 44 -15.33 5.06 -1.64
CA ILE A 44 -16.79 4.96 -1.70
C ILE A 44 -17.15 3.51 -1.94
N ILE A 45 -17.80 2.88 -0.97
CA ILE A 45 -18.21 1.48 -1.03
C ILE A 45 -19.73 1.41 -1.13
N ASP A 46 -20.22 0.59 -2.05
CA ASP A 46 -21.64 0.26 -2.17
C ASP A 46 -22.01 -0.85 -1.17
N ILE A 47 -22.80 -0.51 -0.15
CA ILE A 47 -23.33 -1.50 0.80
C ILE A 47 -24.75 -1.86 0.34
N LYS A 48 -24.96 -3.13 0.01
CA LYS A 48 -26.30 -3.66 -0.25
C LYS A 48 -26.97 -3.96 1.09
N ASP A 49 -27.97 -3.15 1.43
CA ASP A 49 -28.87 -3.46 2.53
C ASP A 49 -29.90 -4.50 2.06
N GLU A 50 -30.19 -5.49 2.90
CA GLU A 50 -30.83 -6.80 2.61
C GLU A 50 -32.29 -6.74 2.10
N GLY A 51 -32.72 -5.67 1.43
CA GLY A 51 -34.01 -5.69 0.75
C GLY A 51 -34.40 -4.53 -0.14
N ARG A 52 -33.77 -3.34 -0.10
CA ARG A 52 -34.35 -2.19 -0.83
C ARG A 52 -33.40 -1.19 -1.49
N ARG A 53 -32.19 -0.93 -0.98
CA ARG A 53 -31.33 0.15 -1.54
C ARG A 53 -29.84 -0.14 -1.38
N THR A 54 -29.08 0.06 -2.45
CA THR A 54 -27.61 0.17 -2.38
C THR A 54 -27.26 1.54 -1.83
N VAL A 55 -26.56 1.60 -0.70
CA VAL A 55 -26.11 2.85 -0.10
C VAL A 55 -24.62 3.04 -0.39
N LYS A 56 -24.28 4.16 -1.02
CA LYS A 56 -22.89 4.60 -1.22
C LYS A 56 -22.38 5.20 0.08
N VAL A 57 -21.41 4.54 0.70
CA VAL A 57 -20.78 5.00 1.94
C VAL A 57 -19.37 5.47 1.62
N SER A 58 -19.10 6.77 1.87
CA SER A 58 -17.74 7.31 1.85
C SER A 58 -17.05 7.01 3.18
N ARG A 59 -15.85 6.41 3.11
CA ARG A 59 -14.99 6.11 4.25
C ARG A 59 -13.62 6.74 4.08
N ARG A 60 -13.08 7.24 5.19
CA ARG A 60 -11.70 7.71 5.30
C ARG A 60 -10.82 6.59 5.81
N MET A 61 -9.81 6.23 5.02
CA MET A 61 -8.91 5.12 5.28
C MET A 61 -7.47 5.58 5.16
N GLN A 62 -6.60 5.14 6.06
CA GLN A 62 -5.16 5.39 5.96
C GLN A 62 -4.46 4.25 5.23
N VAL A 63 -3.59 4.57 4.28
CA VAL A 63 -2.74 3.58 3.60
C VAL A 63 -1.65 3.12 4.57
N VAL A 64 -1.70 1.87 5.01
CA VAL A 64 -0.69 1.29 5.90
C VAL A 64 0.49 0.77 5.10
N ASN A 65 0.20 -0.04 4.08
CA ASN A 65 1.23 -0.67 3.26
C ASN A 65 0.73 -1.01 1.86
N LEU A 66 1.68 -1.10 0.92
CA LEU A 66 1.44 -1.40 -0.49
C LEU A 66 2.16 -2.70 -0.84
N TYR A 67 1.38 -3.76 -1.05
CA TYR A 67 1.90 -5.06 -1.48
C TYR A 67 1.88 -5.16 -3.00
N GLU A 68 2.30 -6.30 -3.53
CA GLU A 68 2.43 -6.48 -4.98
C GLU A 68 1.08 -6.49 -5.71
N HIS A 69 0.06 -7.10 -5.10
CA HIS A 69 -1.25 -7.28 -5.73
C HIS A 69 -2.40 -6.57 -4.99
N HIS A 70 -2.15 -6.09 -3.78
CA HIS A 70 -3.18 -5.49 -2.93
C HIS A 70 -2.61 -4.34 -2.09
N ILE A 71 -3.51 -3.48 -1.63
CA ILE A 71 -3.25 -2.37 -0.72
C ILE A 71 -3.86 -2.68 0.64
N LEU A 72 -3.15 -2.33 1.71
CA LEU A 72 -3.63 -2.44 3.08
C LEU A 72 -4.05 -1.07 3.58
N LEU A 73 -5.31 -0.95 3.95
CA LEU A 73 -5.94 0.24 4.46
C LEU A 73 -6.33 0.04 5.93
N ARG A 74 -6.29 1.12 6.70
CA ARG A 74 -6.72 1.14 8.11
C ARG A 74 -7.74 2.23 8.33
N HIS A 75 -8.87 1.83 8.90
CA HIS A 75 -9.91 2.74 9.33
C HIS A 75 -9.52 3.41 10.66
N LYS A 76 -10.08 4.59 10.92
CA LYS A 76 -9.86 5.32 12.19
C LYS A 76 -10.21 4.52 13.44
N THR A 77 -11.13 3.55 13.33
CA THR A 77 -11.53 2.67 14.44
C THR A 77 -10.51 1.58 14.73
N GLY A 78 -9.45 1.46 13.93
CA GLY A 78 -8.43 0.42 14.06
C GLY A 78 -8.69 -0.82 13.20
N ALA A 79 -9.84 -0.93 12.54
CA ALA A 79 -10.11 -1.99 11.58
C ALA A 79 -9.16 -1.89 10.38
N CYS A 80 -8.60 -3.01 9.94
CA CYS A 80 -7.75 -3.10 8.77
C CYS A 80 -8.49 -3.83 7.65
N GLU A 81 -8.50 -3.24 6.46
CA GLU A 81 -9.13 -3.81 5.28
C GLU A 81 -8.08 -3.88 4.16
N SER A 82 -8.06 -4.99 3.42
CA SER A 82 -7.20 -5.18 2.26
C SER A 82 -8.02 -5.18 0.98
N TYR A 83 -7.58 -4.44 -0.03
CA TYR A 83 -8.25 -4.39 -1.33
C TYR A 83 -7.28 -4.74 -2.45
N GLN A 84 -7.75 -5.45 -3.47
CA GLN A 84 -6.98 -5.58 -4.71
C GLN A 84 -6.86 -4.22 -5.38
N TYR A 85 -5.76 -3.95 -6.10
CA TYR A 85 -5.59 -2.65 -6.76
C TYR A 85 -6.70 -2.32 -7.75
N ASN A 86 -7.20 -3.31 -8.49
CA ASN A 86 -8.28 -3.12 -9.46
C ASN A 86 -9.58 -2.68 -8.78
N GLU A 87 -9.88 -3.24 -7.61
CA GLU A 87 -11.05 -2.85 -6.81
C GLU A 87 -10.84 -1.49 -6.16
N PHE A 88 -9.67 -1.30 -5.55
CA PHE A 88 -9.28 -0.05 -4.90
C PHE A 88 -9.41 1.15 -5.85
N LEU A 89 -8.93 1.05 -7.09
CA LEU A 89 -9.02 2.12 -8.07
C LEU A 89 -10.45 2.45 -8.50
N GLN A 90 -11.38 1.49 -8.41
CA GLN A 90 -12.80 1.71 -8.72
C GLN A 90 -13.52 2.42 -7.58
N ILE A 91 -13.16 2.11 -6.33
CA ILE A 91 -13.79 2.69 -5.14
C ILE A 91 -13.09 3.97 -4.65
N LEU A 92 -11.87 4.25 -5.12
CA LEU A 92 -11.10 5.44 -4.74
C LEU A 92 -11.79 6.70 -5.27
N ASP A 93 -12.20 7.58 -4.36
CA ASP A 93 -12.73 8.90 -4.70
C ASP A 93 -11.57 9.87 -4.92
N ARG A 94 -11.34 10.27 -6.18
CA ARG A 94 -10.25 11.19 -6.59
C ARG A 94 -10.67 12.67 -6.59
N ARG A 95 -11.67 13.04 -5.79
CA ARG A 95 -12.19 14.41 -5.71
C ARG A 95 -11.18 15.42 -5.19
#